data_AF-A0A1G2Y4T3-F1
#
_entry.id   AF-A0A1G2Y4T3-F1
#
_cell.length_a   1.000
_cell.length_b   1.000
_cell.length_c   1.000
_cell.angle_alpha   90.00
_cell.angle_beta   90.00
_cell.angle_gamma   90.00
#
_symmetry.space_group_name_H-M   'P 1'
#
loop_
_entity.id
_entity.type
_entity.pdbx_description
1 polymer ?
#
loop_
_entity_poly.entity_id
_entity_poly.type
_entity_poly.pdbx_seq_one_letter_code
_entity_poly.pdbx_strand_id
1 'polypeptide(L)'
;MVKYLALLFVVVFVGASVLPVCAQNPTNMIAPNMSNSDPNDINDTNNIIGIAEVEGPNNTSQYIGGDAFNLEFEPIFKNYVDPKGLVNYAKLRRHRAIIGNMLQRLANIEPEVFITWSRNEKIAFWINTYNVCTLKGIVEEYPISPSRFMLLFYPADSVMHIRGLRDETYFMIMGIQYTLDEIESEALLARFEDPRICLAVNYGTISSAPLRAEPYIGKVIDNQLDEQVRNYFSTPNGLQIDQNNNIVRVSPIFRMYKWHEDAFVKAYGTNKLFREREPVERAILNFIKDYVSPANAQYLKQNKYTIEYLKYDWKLNDQQND
;
A
#
# COMPACT_ATOMS: atom_id res chain seq x y z
N MET A 1 31.80 12.01 -1.09
CA MET A 1 31.58 13.23 -1.88
C MET A 1 30.77 12.85 -3.12
N VAL A 2 29.45 12.82 -3.00
CA VAL A 2 28.49 12.68 -4.11
C VAL A 2 27.32 13.60 -3.76
N LYS A 3 27.05 14.57 -4.64
CA LYS A 3 26.09 15.65 -4.43
C LYS A 3 24.68 15.17 -4.76
N TYR A 4 23.74 15.38 -3.84
CA TYR A 4 22.31 15.25 -4.09
C TYR A 4 21.81 16.45 -4.90
N LEU A 5 21.13 16.19 -6.02
CA LEU A 5 20.43 17.19 -6.81
C LEU A 5 18.99 17.26 -6.29
N ALA A 6 18.65 18.32 -5.58
CA ALA A 6 17.28 18.61 -5.16
C ALA A 6 16.51 19.20 -6.35
N LEU A 7 15.42 18.53 -6.77
CA LEU A 7 14.50 19.05 -7.77
C LEU A 7 13.51 20.00 -7.05
N LEU A 8 13.64 21.29 -7.31
CA LEU A 8 12.75 22.34 -6.79
C LEU A 8 11.52 22.43 -7.70
N PHE A 9 10.33 22.08 -7.20
CA PHE A 9 9.07 22.38 -7.88
C PHE A 9 8.76 23.88 -7.74
N VAL A 10 8.79 24.62 -8.84
CA VAL A 10 8.34 26.01 -8.91
C VAL A 10 6.82 26.00 -9.09
N VAL A 11 6.09 26.44 -8.07
CA VAL A 11 4.68 26.79 -8.15
C VAL A 11 4.58 28.19 -8.75
N VAL A 12 4.01 28.31 -9.94
CA VAL A 12 3.69 29.62 -10.54
C VAL A 12 2.36 30.10 -9.97
N PHE A 13 2.44 31.10 -9.09
CA PHE A 13 1.31 31.94 -8.69
C PHE A 13 1.03 32.98 -9.79
N VAL A 14 -0.15 32.95 -10.40
CA VAL A 14 -0.63 34.08 -11.20
C VAL A 14 -1.43 35.01 -10.28
N GLY A 15 -0.79 36.11 -9.90
CA GLY A 15 -1.41 37.20 -9.14
C GLY A 15 -2.26 38.08 -10.04
N ALA A 16 -3.48 38.37 -9.59
CA ALA A 16 -4.36 39.38 -10.16
C ALA A 16 -3.84 40.79 -9.82
N SER A 17 -3.83 41.69 -10.81
CA SER A 17 -3.62 43.12 -10.62
C SER A 17 -4.64 43.92 -11.43
N VAL A 18 -4.99 45.08 -10.87
CA VAL A 18 -6.24 45.83 -11.05
C VAL A 18 -6.02 47.01 -12.01
N LEU A 19 -6.91 47.15 -13.01
CA LEU A 19 -7.45 48.34 -13.75
C LEU A 19 -6.51 49.50 -14.23
N PRO A 20 -6.79 50.15 -15.40
CA PRO A 20 -7.87 51.15 -15.50
C PRO A 20 -8.71 51.18 -16.80
N VAL A 21 -9.82 51.90 -16.63
CA VAL A 21 -10.94 52.29 -17.49
C VAL A 21 -10.55 53.00 -18.79
N CYS A 22 -11.28 52.76 -19.90
CA CYS A 22 -11.96 53.80 -20.71
C CYS A 22 -12.70 53.29 -21.96
N ALA A 23 -13.94 53.77 -22.09
CA ALA A 23 -14.61 54.27 -23.29
C ALA A 23 -15.37 53.32 -24.26
N GLN A 24 -16.69 53.61 -24.29
CA GLN A 24 -17.61 53.69 -25.45
C GLN A 24 -18.58 52.53 -25.78
N ASN A 25 -19.82 52.74 -25.29
CA ASN A 25 -21.15 52.28 -25.74
C ASN A 25 -21.46 52.59 -27.23
N PRO A 26 -22.65 52.22 -27.80
CA PRO A 26 -23.63 51.17 -27.43
C PRO A 26 -24.21 50.41 -28.67
N THR A 27 -25.02 49.36 -28.47
CA THR A 27 -26.30 49.21 -29.20
C THR A 27 -27.27 48.20 -28.57
N ASN A 28 -28.43 48.74 -28.19
CA ASN A 28 -29.79 48.18 -28.17
C ASN A 28 -30.11 46.89 -27.37
N MET A 29 -30.66 47.12 -26.17
CA MET A 29 -31.67 46.26 -25.54
C MET A 29 -33.06 46.84 -25.78
N ILE A 30 -34.02 45.99 -26.16
CA ILE A 30 -35.46 46.23 -26.01
C ILE A 30 -35.93 45.38 -24.83
N ALA A 31 -36.50 46.02 -23.82
CA ALA A 31 -37.10 45.39 -22.64
C ALA A 31 -38.61 45.12 -22.86
N PRO A 32 -39.21 44.10 -22.23
CA PRO A 32 -40.65 44.00 -22.12
C PRO A 32 -41.17 44.67 -20.85
N ASN A 33 -42.34 45.27 -20.99
CA ASN A 33 -43.07 46.06 -20.01
C ASN A 33 -44.06 45.15 -19.23
N MET A 34 -44.27 45.42 -17.94
CA MET A 34 -45.32 44.79 -17.12
C MET A 34 -46.55 45.70 -17.03
N SER A 35 -47.77 45.15 -17.22
CA SER A 35 -48.98 45.60 -16.49
C SER A 35 -50.22 44.70 -16.69
N ASN A 36 -50.75 44.23 -15.54
CA ASN A 36 -52.16 44.12 -15.10
C ASN A 36 -53.24 43.16 -15.70
N SER A 37 -53.99 42.60 -14.72
CA SER A 37 -55.38 42.02 -14.68
C SER A 37 -55.60 40.69 -15.43
N ASP A 38 -56.28 39.66 -14.92
CA ASP A 38 -57.44 39.56 -14.01
C ASP A 38 -57.53 38.11 -13.43
N PRO A 39 -58.20 37.83 -12.28
CA PRO A 39 -58.28 36.52 -11.66
C PRO A 39 -59.61 35.82 -11.95
N ASN A 40 -59.56 34.67 -12.65
CA ASN A 40 -60.48 33.51 -12.58
C ASN A 40 -60.48 32.81 -13.95
N ASP A 41 -59.76 31.70 -14.08
CA ASP A 41 -60.30 30.58 -14.84
C ASP A 41 -59.72 29.25 -14.35
N ILE A 42 -60.62 28.29 -14.19
CA ILE A 42 -60.43 26.96 -13.63
C ILE A 42 -60.39 25.97 -14.81
N ASN A 43 -59.59 24.90 -14.65
CA ASN A 43 -59.46 23.71 -15.51
C ASN A 43 -58.68 23.88 -16.82
N ASP A 44 -57.54 23.20 -16.94
CA ASP A 44 -57.53 21.99 -17.76
C ASP A 44 -56.30 21.11 -17.54
N THR A 45 -56.59 19.82 -17.42
CA THR A 45 -55.68 18.68 -17.33
C THR A 45 -55.01 18.36 -18.68
N ASN A 46 -53.77 17.84 -18.58
CA ASN A 46 -53.02 17.06 -19.57
C ASN A 46 -52.38 17.81 -20.76
N ASN A 47 -51.14 17.38 -21.07
CA ASN A 47 -50.19 17.80 -22.14
C ASN A 47 -49.32 19.03 -21.78
N ILE A 48 -47.98 19.03 -21.82
CA ILE A 48 -46.95 18.18 -22.45
C ILE A 48 -45.66 18.37 -21.62
N ILE A 49 -45.04 17.30 -21.13
CA ILE A 49 -43.58 17.29 -20.90
C ILE A 49 -43.05 15.99 -21.47
N GLY A 50 -42.53 16.09 -22.70
CA GLY A 50 -41.60 15.10 -23.22
C GLY A 50 -40.33 15.17 -22.40
N ILE A 51 -40.21 14.29 -21.40
CA ILE A 51 -38.93 13.95 -20.80
C ILE A 51 -38.20 13.09 -21.82
N ALA A 52 -37.23 13.68 -22.50
CA ALA A 52 -36.23 12.94 -23.24
C ALA A 52 -35.51 12.02 -22.25
N GLU A 53 -35.64 10.70 -22.44
CA GLU A 53 -34.73 9.74 -21.85
C GLU A 53 -33.34 10.03 -22.40
N VAL A 54 -32.49 10.63 -21.56
CA VAL A 54 -31.06 10.62 -21.78
C VAL A 54 -30.60 9.21 -21.42
N GLU A 55 -30.52 8.34 -22.42
CA GLU A 55 -29.76 7.09 -22.31
C GLU A 55 -28.28 7.44 -22.12
N GLY A 56 -27.88 7.62 -20.86
CA GLY A 56 -26.47 7.59 -20.46
C GLY A 56 -25.95 6.15 -20.56
N PRO A 57 -24.64 5.94 -20.78
CA PRO A 57 -24.05 4.61 -20.91
C PRO A 57 -23.89 3.97 -19.52
N ASN A 58 -24.98 3.74 -18.81
CA ASN A 58 -24.96 3.00 -17.54
C ASN A 58 -25.35 1.55 -17.80
N ASN A 59 -24.42 0.81 -18.37
CA ASN A 59 -24.42 -0.64 -18.23
C ASN A 59 -24.08 -0.97 -16.77
N THR A 60 -25.11 -1.09 -15.93
CA THR A 60 -25.01 -1.40 -14.49
C THR A 60 -24.48 -2.82 -14.20
N SER A 61 -24.00 -3.56 -15.19
CA SER A 61 -23.57 -4.96 -15.06
C SER A 61 -22.09 -5.18 -14.74
N GLN A 62 -21.27 -4.15 -14.52
CA GLN A 62 -19.80 -4.35 -14.43
C GLN A 62 -19.07 -3.66 -13.26
N TYR A 63 -19.75 -3.23 -12.20
CA TYR A 63 -19.07 -2.77 -10.98
C TYR A 63 -18.67 -3.95 -10.10
N ILE A 64 -17.40 -4.35 -10.16
CA ILE A 64 -16.83 -5.30 -9.21
C ILE A 64 -16.55 -4.59 -7.87
N GLY A 65 -17.12 -5.10 -6.79
CA GLY A 65 -16.82 -4.63 -5.43
C GLY A 65 -15.36 -4.88 -5.07
N GLY A 66 -14.78 -4.06 -4.19
CA GLY A 66 -13.36 -4.14 -3.85
C GLY A 66 -12.99 -5.47 -3.23
N ASP A 67 -13.80 -6.00 -2.32
CA ASP A 67 -13.59 -7.34 -1.76
C ASP A 67 -13.70 -8.45 -2.82
N ALA A 68 -14.64 -8.34 -3.76
CA ALA A 68 -14.78 -9.30 -4.85
C ALA A 68 -13.53 -9.30 -5.74
N PHE A 69 -12.97 -8.12 -6.04
CA PHE A 69 -11.72 -8.01 -6.78
C PHE A 69 -10.54 -8.57 -5.98
N ASN A 70 -10.42 -8.23 -4.70
CA ASN A 70 -9.34 -8.69 -3.83
C ASN A 70 -9.31 -10.21 -3.67
N LEU A 71 -10.46 -10.89 -3.73
CA LEU A 71 -10.52 -12.35 -3.70
C LEU A 71 -9.92 -13.01 -4.95
N GLU A 72 -9.80 -12.31 -6.07
CA GLU A 72 -9.21 -12.88 -7.29
C GLU A 72 -7.72 -13.20 -7.17
N PHE A 73 -7.05 -12.65 -6.16
CA PHE A 73 -5.67 -12.98 -5.83
C PHE A 73 -5.51 -14.34 -5.15
N GLU A 74 -6.59 -14.93 -4.60
CA GLU A 74 -6.57 -16.18 -3.82
C GLU A 74 -5.83 -17.32 -4.54
N PRO A 75 -6.05 -17.59 -5.85
CA PRO A 75 -5.35 -18.67 -6.55
C PRO A 75 -3.82 -18.53 -6.58
N ILE A 76 -3.27 -17.32 -6.46
CA ILE A 76 -1.82 -17.07 -6.40
C ILE A 76 -1.29 -17.33 -5.00
N PHE A 77 -1.97 -16.84 -3.96
CA PHE A 77 -1.47 -17.04 -2.60
C PHE A 77 -1.67 -18.49 -2.13
N LYS A 78 -2.86 -19.05 -2.33
CA LYS A 78 -3.24 -20.36 -1.81
C LYS A 78 -2.46 -21.53 -2.41
N ASN A 79 -2.10 -21.45 -3.69
CA ASN A 79 -1.53 -22.59 -4.42
C ASN A 79 0.01 -22.64 -4.41
N TYR A 80 0.65 -21.54 -3.99
CA TYR A 80 2.09 -21.35 -4.11
C TYR A 80 2.75 -20.87 -2.82
N VAL A 81 1.99 -20.51 -1.78
CA VAL A 81 2.52 -20.13 -0.46
C VAL A 81 2.21 -21.23 0.54
N ASP A 82 3.20 -21.65 1.32
CA ASP A 82 3.01 -22.65 2.38
C ASP A 82 2.55 -22.02 3.71
N PRO A 83 2.18 -22.81 4.72
CA PRO A 83 1.79 -22.28 6.04
C PRO A 83 2.88 -21.51 6.78
N LYS A 84 4.16 -21.59 6.35
CA LYS A 84 5.28 -20.82 6.91
C LYS A 84 5.49 -19.50 6.17
N GLY A 85 4.71 -19.23 5.12
CA GLY A 85 4.83 -18.06 4.25
C GLY A 85 6.00 -18.13 3.26
N LEU A 86 6.51 -19.34 2.98
CA LEU A 86 7.50 -19.59 1.94
C LEU A 86 6.80 -19.85 0.60
N VAL A 87 7.43 -19.45 -0.49
CA VAL A 87 6.84 -19.48 -1.84
C VAL A 87 7.47 -20.58 -2.68
N ASN A 88 6.66 -21.37 -3.40
CA ASN A 88 7.15 -22.33 -4.38
C ASN A 88 7.44 -21.63 -5.72
N TYR A 89 8.56 -20.92 -5.82
CA TYR A 89 8.89 -20.14 -7.02
C TYR A 89 9.08 -21.04 -8.25
N ALA A 90 9.60 -22.26 -8.10
CA ALA A 90 9.74 -23.22 -9.19
C ALA A 90 8.39 -23.63 -9.81
N LYS A 91 7.37 -23.90 -8.99
CA LYS A 91 6.00 -24.19 -9.45
C LYS A 91 5.33 -22.92 -9.99
N LEU A 92 5.46 -21.79 -9.31
CA LEU A 92 4.87 -20.53 -9.72
C LEU A 92 5.40 -20.06 -11.08
N ARG A 93 6.69 -20.23 -11.35
CA ARG A 93 7.30 -19.94 -12.65
C ARG A 93 6.75 -20.79 -13.80
N ARG A 94 6.45 -22.06 -13.54
CA ARG A 94 5.80 -22.95 -14.53
C ARG A 94 4.37 -22.52 -14.82
N HIS A 95 3.70 -21.90 -13.86
CA HIS A 95 2.33 -21.40 -13.98
C HIS A 95 2.26 -19.87 -14.05
N ARG A 96 3.32 -19.19 -14.49
CA ARG A 96 3.45 -17.72 -14.45
C ARG A 96 2.33 -16.95 -15.18
N ALA A 97 1.59 -17.62 -16.07
CA ALA A 97 0.39 -17.06 -16.69
C ALA A 97 -0.66 -16.59 -15.66
N ILE A 98 -0.74 -17.22 -14.48
CA ILE A 98 -1.67 -16.80 -13.43
C ILE A 98 -1.36 -15.38 -12.91
N ILE A 99 -0.08 -15.06 -12.74
CA ILE A 99 0.37 -13.72 -12.36
C ILE A 99 0.15 -12.76 -13.52
N GLY A 100 0.47 -13.16 -14.75
CA GLY A 100 0.24 -12.33 -15.94
C GLY A 100 -1.22 -11.90 -16.10
N ASN A 101 -2.16 -12.82 -15.89
CA ASN A 101 -3.59 -12.53 -15.92
C ASN A 101 -3.99 -11.55 -14.81
N MET A 102 -3.47 -11.73 -13.59
CA MET A 102 -3.74 -10.81 -12.48
C MET A 102 -3.18 -9.40 -12.77
N LEU A 103 -1.98 -9.29 -13.35
CA LEU A 103 -1.43 -7.99 -13.74
C LEU A 103 -2.24 -7.31 -14.84
N GLN A 104 -2.81 -8.06 -15.79
CA GLN A 104 -3.75 -7.49 -16.76
C GLN A 104 -5.04 -7.00 -16.08
N ARG A 105 -5.57 -7.77 -15.13
CA ARG A 105 -6.72 -7.36 -14.32
C ARG A 105 -6.41 -6.05 -13.57
N LEU A 106 -5.21 -5.92 -12.98
CA LEU A 106 -4.75 -4.71 -12.29
C LEU A 106 -4.60 -3.50 -13.22
N ALA A 107 -4.03 -3.71 -14.40
CA ALA A 107 -3.84 -2.65 -15.38
C ALA A 107 -5.17 -2.06 -15.89
N ASN A 108 -6.20 -2.91 -16.00
CA ASN A 108 -7.49 -2.58 -16.63
C ASN A 108 -8.59 -2.20 -15.64
N ILE A 109 -8.30 -2.03 -14.35
CA ILE A 109 -9.30 -1.50 -13.40
C ILE A 109 -9.60 -0.06 -13.79
N GLU A 110 -10.88 0.23 -13.99
CA GLU A 110 -11.37 1.59 -14.21
C GLU A 110 -11.20 2.42 -12.93
N PRO A 111 -10.51 3.59 -12.99
CA PRO A 111 -10.33 4.46 -11.83
C PRO A 111 -11.66 4.83 -11.13
N GLU A 112 -12.74 4.98 -11.90
CA GLU A 112 -14.08 5.28 -11.43
C GLU A 112 -14.59 4.17 -10.50
N VAL A 113 -14.37 2.90 -10.86
CA VAL A 113 -14.71 1.74 -10.02
C VAL A 113 -13.88 1.77 -8.74
N PHE A 114 -12.57 1.94 -8.85
CA PHE A 114 -11.67 1.97 -7.69
C PHE A 114 -12.03 3.07 -6.69
N ILE A 115 -12.44 4.25 -7.17
CA ILE A 115 -12.82 5.38 -6.31
C ILE A 115 -14.02 5.00 -5.42
N THR A 116 -14.95 4.17 -5.90
CA THR A 116 -16.12 3.73 -5.11
C THR A 116 -15.78 2.79 -3.96
N TRP A 117 -14.61 2.15 -3.98
CA TRP A 117 -14.23 1.20 -2.94
C TRP A 117 -13.99 1.89 -1.59
N SER A 118 -14.31 1.19 -0.52
CA SER A 118 -14.01 1.63 0.84
C SER A 118 -12.51 1.77 1.06
N ARG A 119 -12.13 2.55 2.08
CA ARG A 119 -10.74 2.70 2.49
C ARG A 119 -10.05 1.34 2.74
N ASN A 120 -10.75 0.42 3.39
CA ASN A 120 -10.23 -0.88 3.76
C ASN A 120 -10.02 -1.79 2.53
N GLU A 121 -10.95 -1.76 1.57
CA GLU A 121 -10.78 -2.47 0.30
C GLU A 121 -9.59 -1.94 -0.51
N LYS A 122 -9.34 -0.62 -0.48
CA LYS A 122 -8.19 0.01 -1.13
C LYS A 122 -6.86 -0.38 -0.47
N ILE A 123 -6.82 -0.49 0.86
CA ILE A 123 -5.62 -0.99 1.58
C ILE A 123 -5.34 -2.43 1.17
N ALA A 124 -6.35 -3.30 1.24
CA ALA A 124 -6.25 -4.70 0.85
C ALA A 124 -5.74 -4.84 -0.59
N PHE A 125 -6.32 -4.05 -1.52
CA PHE A 125 -5.91 -3.99 -2.91
C PHE A 125 -4.42 -3.69 -3.09
N TRP A 126 -3.93 -2.63 -2.45
CA TRP A 126 -2.53 -2.23 -2.64
C TRP A 126 -1.54 -3.20 -1.99
N ILE A 127 -1.88 -3.81 -0.85
CA ILE A 127 -1.03 -4.85 -0.24
C ILE A 127 -0.97 -6.09 -1.14
N ASN A 128 -2.12 -6.55 -1.64
CA ASN A 128 -2.20 -7.68 -2.56
C ASN A 128 -1.42 -7.41 -3.85
N THR A 129 -1.57 -6.19 -4.40
CA THR A 129 -0.87 -5.72 -5.60
C THR A 129 0.64 -5.74 -5.38
N TYR A 130 1.14 -5.14 -4.29
CA TYR A 130 2.56 -5.17 -3.96
C TYR A 130 3.08 -6.60 -3.92
N ASN A 131 2.41 -7.48 -3.18
CA ASN A 131 2.86 -8.85 -2.99
C ASN A 131 2.89 -9.62 -4.33
N VAL A 132 1.90 -9.46 -5.20
CA VAL A 132 1.91 -10.08 -6.53
C VAL A 132 2.97 -9.47 -7.47
N CYS A 133 3.21 -8.16 -7.40
CA CYS A 133 4.28 -7.51 -8.14
C CYS A 133 5.67 -8.00 -7.70
N THR A 134 5.90 -8.18 -6.39
CA THR A 134 7.12 -8.81 -5.87
C THR A 134 7.28 -10.22 -6.42
N LEU A 135 6.21 -11.04 -6.34
CA LEU A 135 6.22 -12.40 -6.90
C LEU A 135 6.54 -12.39 -8.40
N LYS A 136 5.95 -11.47 -9.17
CA LYS A 136 6.21 -11.31 -10.61
C LYS A 136 7.69 -11.06 -10.86
N GLY A 137 8.27 -10.05 -10.21
CA GLY A 137 9.65 -9.65 -10.45
C GLY A 137 10.64 -10.76 -10.10
N ILE A 138 10.38 -11.51 -9.03
CA ILE A 138 11.20 -12.68 -8.67
C ILE A 138 11.04 -13.82 -9.68
N VAL A 139 9.81 -14.13 -10.11
CA VAL A 139 9.52 -15.24 -11.02
C VAL A 139 10.19 -15.06 -12.39
N GLU A 140 10.32 -13.83 -12.89
CA GLU A 140 11.00 -13.53 -14.14
C GLU A 140 12.51 -13.85 -14.09
N GLU A 141 13.13 -13.66 -12.92
CA GLU A 141 14.56 -13.92 -12.71
C GLU A 141 14.83 -15.28 -12.05
N TYR A 142 13.82 -16.15 -11.89
CA TYR A 142 13.97 -17.43 -11.20
C TYR A 142 14.41 -18.57 -12.14
N PRO A 143 15.42 -19.40 -11.78
CA PRO A 143 16.27 -19.29 -10.58
C PRO A 143 17.21 -18.08 -10.62
N ILE A 144 17.35 -17.40 -9.48
CA ILE A 144 18.15 -16.17 -9.37
C ILE A 144 19.59 -16.45 -9.78
N SER A 145 20.05 -15.73 -10.79
CA SER A 145 21.43 -15.79 -11.26
C SER A 145 22.27 -14.73 -10.56
N PRO A 146 23.25 -15.11 -9.71
CA PRO A 146 23.98 -14.13 -8.91
C PRO A 146 24.93 -13.29 -9.77
N SER A 147 25.00 -12.00 -9.45
CA SER A 147 26.03 -11.11 -10.00
C SER A 147 27.34 -11.30 -9.25
N ARG A 148 28.46 -11.37 -10.00
CA ARG A 148 29.81 -11.53 -9.43
C ARG A 148 30.15 -10.45 -8.39
N PHE A 149 29.69 -9.22 -8.63
CA PHE A 149 29.91 -8.11 -7.70
C PHE A 149 29.08 -8.26 -6.42
N MET A 150 27.80 -8.63 -6.56
CA MET A 150 26.88 -8.74 -5.43
C MET A 150 27.20 -9.93 -4.52
N LEU A 151 27.90 -10.95 -5.01
CA LEU A 151 28.39 -12.08 -4.19
C LEU A 151 29.35 -11.65 -3.06
N LEU A 152 29.95 -10.46 -3.15
CA LEU A 152 30.77 -9.91 -2.07
C LEU A 152 29.95 -9.49 -0.84
N PHE A 153 28.65 -9.25 -1.02
CA PHE A 153 27.77 -8.68 0.01
C PHE A 153 26.58 -9.58 0.36
N TYR A 154 26.15 -10.42 -0.58
CA TYR A 154 24.93 -11.23 -0.45
C TYR A 154 25.15 -12.70 -0.84
N PRO A 155 24.43 -13.63 -0.20
CA PRO A 155 24.38 -15.04 -0.63
C PRO A 155 23.96 -15.19 -2.10
N ALA A 156 24.33 -16.30 -2.75
CA ALA A 156 24.05 -16.53 -4.18
C ALA A 156 22.55 -16.58 -4.51
N ASP A 157 21.74 -17.04 -3.58
CA ASP A 157 20.28 -17.18 -3.62
C ASP A 157 19.54 -15.95 -3.08
N SER A 158 20.21 -14.80 -2.98
CA SER A 158 19.64 -13.56 -2.45
C SER A 158 18.78 -12.81 -3.48
N VAL A 159 17.65 -12.25 -3.02
CA VAL A 159 16.81 -11.34 -3.82
C VAL A 159 17.60 -10.11 -4.31
N MET A 160 18.66 -9.73 -3.58
CA MET A 160 19.50 -8.58 -3.93
C MET A 160 20.26 -8.74 -5.25
N HIS A 161 20.31 -9.94 -5.84
CA HIS A 161 20.86 -10.12 -7.19
C HIS A 161 19.90 -9.67 -8.29
N ILE A 162 18.61 -9.49 -7.99
CA ILE A 162 17.62 -8.94 -8.93
C ILE A 162 17.73 -7.42 -8.91
N ARG A 163 18.55 -6.90 -9.83
CA ARG A 163 18.80 -5.46 -9.94
C ARG A 163 17.50 -4.72 -10.22
N GLY A 164 17.27 -3.64 -9.46
CA GLY A 164 16.18 -2.72 -9.74
C GLY A 164 14.80 -3.29 -9.51
N LEU A 165 14.67 -4.43 -8.81
CA LEU A 165 13.38 -5.05 -8.51
C LEU A 165 12.41 -4.06 -7.86
N ARG A 166 12.95 -3.20 -6.98
CA ARG A 166 12.15 -2.31 -6.16
C ARG A 166 11.83 -0.96 -6.79
N ASP A 167 12.80 -0.41 -7.52
CA ASP A 167 12.85 1.00 -7.90
C ASP A 167 13.13 1.25 -9.40
N GLU A 168 13.58 0.24 -10.16
CA GLU A 168 13.79 0.34 -11.62
C GLU A 168 12.80 -0.54 -12.43
N THR A 169 11.96 -1.34 -11.75
CA THR A 169 10.95 -2.23 -12.37
C THR A 169 9.55 -1.65 -12.23
N TYR A 170 8.87 -1.42 -13.37
CA TYR A 170 7.55 -0.80 -13.42
C TYR A 170 6.43 -1.80 -13.69
N PHE A 171 5.34 -1.67 -12.95
CA PHE A 171 4.11 -2.43 -13.09
C PHE A 171 2.96 -1.49 -13.46
N MET A 172 2.08 -1.91 -14.36
CA MET A 172 0.92 -1.12 -14.80
C MET A 172 -0.29 -1.41 -13.91
N ILE A 173 -0.75 -0.42 -13.13
CA ILE A 173 -1.90 -0.52 -12.23
C ILE A 173 -2.84 0.65 -12.56
N MET A 174 -4.10 0.37 -12.90
CA MET A 174 -5.09 1.39 -13.28
C MET A 174 -4.57 2.36 -14.35
N GLY A 175 -3.88 1.83 -15.37
CA GLY A 175 -3.28 2.64 -16.45
C GLY A 175 -2.07 3.51 -16.06
N ILE A 176 -1.55 3.41 -14.83
CA ILE A 176 -0.40 4.16 -14.33
C ILE A 176 0.75 3.20 -13.99
N GLN A 177 1.99 3.60 -14.26
CA GLN A 177 3.18 2.84 -13.91
C GLN A 177 3.59 3.10 -12.45
N TYR A 178 3.87 2.02 -11.72
CA TYR A 178 4.39 2.06 -10.37
C TYR A 178 5.56 1.09 -10.18
N THR A 179 6.54 1.50 -9.40
CA THR A 179 7.56 0.63 -8.80
C THR A 179 7.06 0.04 -7.47
N LEU A 180 7.74 -0.97 -6.91
CA LEU A 180 7.38 -1.49 -5.59
C LEU A 180 7.58 -0.42 -4.50
N ASP A 181 8.63 0.39 -4.61
CA ASP A 181 8.89 1.49 -3.68
C ASP A 181 7.76 2.53 -3.70
N GLU A 182 7.25 2.91 -4.88
CA GLU A 182 6.12 3.84 -5.00
C GLU A 182 4.81 3.23 -4.49
N ILE A 183 4.56 1.94 -4.72
CA ILE A 183 3.38 1.27 -4.15
C ILE A 183 3.43 1.32 -2.62
N GLU A 184 4.56 0.99 -2.02
CA GLU A 184 4.71 0.92 -0.57
C GLU A 184 4.74 2.29 0.10
N SER A 185 5.55 3.21 -0.42
CA SER A 185 5.73 4.52 0.19
C SER A 185 4.55 5.46 -0.10
N GLU A 186 4.11 5.54 -1.35
CA GLU A 186 3.11 6.52 -1.77
C GLU A 186 1.69 5.95 -1.77
N ALA A 187 1.47 4.82 -2.43
CA ALA A 187 0.12 4.27 -2.58
C ALA A 187 -0.41 3.67 -1.26
N LEU A 188 0.49 3.21 -0.39
CA LEU A 188 0.17 2.62 0.91
C LEU A 188 0.43 3.57 2.08
N LEU A 189 1.70 3.77 2.48
CA LEU A 189 2.04 4.37 3.77
C LEU A 189 1.68 5.86 3.85
N ALA A 190 1.93 6.64 2.79
CA ALA A 190 1.56 8.05 2.75
C ALA A 190 0.04 8.29 2.76
N ARG A 191 -0.75 7.37 2.17
CA ARG A 191 -2.20 7.51 2.04
C ARG A 191 -2.98 6.96 3.23
N PHE A 192 -2.53 5.84 3.80
CA PHE A 192 -3.28 5.13 4.84
C PHE A 192 -2.67 5.25 6.23
N GLU A 193 -1.44 5.72 6.35
CA GLU A 193 -0.81 6.01 7.64
C GLU A 193 -0.85 4.84 8.65
N ASP A 194 -0.89 3.60 8.14
CA ASP A 194 -0.97 2.40 8.94
C ASP A 194 0.37 1.65 8.87
N PRO A 195 1.20 1.73 9.92
CA PRO A 195 2.53 1.12 9.91
C PRO A 195 2.49 -0.41 9.98
N ARG A 196 1.33 -1.04 10.24
CA ARG A 196 1.18 -2.51 10.12
C ARG A 196 1.44 -2.98 8.69
N ILE A 197 1.25 -2.10 7.70
CA ILE A 197 1.52 -2.38 6.28
C ILE A 197 2.97 -2.81 6.03
N CYS A 198 3.95 -2.22 6.75
CA CYS A 198 5.37 -2.59 6.65
C CYS A 198 5.64 -4.08 6.96
N LEU A 199 4.69 -4.75 7.62
CA LEU A 199 4.75 -6.17 7.98
C LEU A 199 3.73 -7.03 7.19
N ALA A 200 2.93 -6.40 6.33
CA ALA A 200 1.94 -7.05 5.47
C ALA A 200 2.45 -7.25 4.04
N VAL A 201 3.40 -6.42 3.63
CA VAL A 201 4.14 -6.56 2.38
C VAL A 201 5.32 -7.51 2.55
N ASN A 202 5.57 -8.35 1.54
CA ASN A 202 6.64 -9.34 1.54
C ASN A 202 7.74 -8.94 0.54
N TYR A 203 8.99 -8.91 1.01
CA TYR A 203 10.16 -8.49 0.22
C TYR A 203 10.81 -9.65 -0.54
N GLY A 204 10.22 -10.84 -0.52
CA GLY A 204 10.79 -12.07 -1.08
C GLY A 204 11.93 -12.65 -0.26
N THR A 205 12.20 -12.18 0.95
CA THR A 205 13.37 -12.60 1.74
C THR A 205 13.00 -13.41 2.98
N ILE A 206 13.91 -14.24 3.48
CA ILE A 206 13.72 -15.04 4.71
C ILE A 206 13.40 -14.17 5.93
N SER A 207 14.03 -13.00 6.06
CA SER A 207 13.76 -12.08 7.18
C SER A 207 12.57 -11.15 6.98
N SER A 208 11.89 -11.18 5.82
CA SER A 208 10.64 -10.45 5.64
C SER A 208 9.50 -11.06 6.44
N ALA A 209 8.41 -10.31 6.62
CA ALA A 209 7.21 -10.88 7.21
C ALA A 209 6.67 -12.02 6.33
N PRO A 210 6.28 -13.19 6.90
CA PRO A 210 5.75 -14.32 6.14
C PRO A 210 4.64 -13.89 5.18
N LEU A 211 4.70 -14.34 3.93
CA LEU A 211 3.63 -14.07 2.98
C LEU A 211 2.38 -14.84 3.41
N ARG A 212 1.21 -14.19 3.42
CA ARG A 212 -0.05 -14.87 3.71
C ARG A 212 -0.42 -15.80 2.56
N ALA A 213 -0.99 -16.97 2.89
CA ALA A 213 -1.53 -17.93 1.92
C ALA A 213 -2.96 -17.57 1.45
N GLU A 214 -3.46 -16.40 1.84
CA GLU A 214 -4.74 -15.83 1.45
C GLU A 214 -4.57 -14.34 1.14
N PRO A 215 -5.43 -13.75 0.30
CA PRO A 215 -5.39 -12.33 0.04
C PRO A 215 -5.94 -11.53 1.22
N TYR A 216 -5.49 -10.29 1.31
CA TYR A 216 -6.13 -9.30 2.17
C TYR A 216 -7.49 -8.90 1.59
N ILE A 217 -8.50 -8.73 2.43
CA ILE A 217 -9.82 -8.22 2.02
C ILE A 217 -10.30 -7.14 2.99
N GLY A 218 -11.00 -6.12 2.48
CA GLY A 218 -11.43 -4.95 3.22
C GLY A 218 -12.34 -5.26 4.40
N LYS A 219 -13.27 -6.21 4.28
CA LYS A 219 -14.18 -6.58 5.39
C LYS A 219 -13.46 -7.04 6.66
N VAL A 220 -12.27 -7.62 6.56
CA VAL A 220 -11.52 -8.15 7.72
C VAL A 220 -10.07 -7.65 7.79
N ILE A 221 -9.73 -6.59 7.05
CA ILE A 221 -8.34 -6.12 6.89
C ILE A 221 -7.67 -5.83 8.23
N ASP A 222 -8.37 -5.22 9.18
CA ASP A 222 -7.78 -4.88 10.48
C ASP A 222 -7.38 -6.13 11.26
N ASN A 223 -8.23 -7.17 11.24
CA ASN A 223 -7.91 -8.45 11.87
C ASN A 223 -6.73 -9.13 11.15
N GLN A 224 -6.71 -9.10 9.82
CA GLN A 224 -5.62 -9.69 9.03
C GLN A 224 -4.28 -8.98 9.30
N LEU A 225 -4.28 -7.65 9.39
CA LEU A 225 -3.08 -6.87 9.72
C LEU A 225 -2.61 -7.15 11.15
N ASP A 226 -3.52 -7.19 12.13
CA ASP A 226 -3.16 -7.50 13.51
C ASP A 226 -2.60 -8.92 13.66
N GLU A 227 -3.23 -9.89 13.01
CA GLU A 227 -2.75 -11.27 12.98
C GLU A 227 -1.38 -11.36 12.31
N GLN A 228 -1.19 -10.66 11.19
CA GLN A 228 0.07 -10.62 10.48
C GLN A 228 1.23 -10.12 11.36
N VAL A 229 0.99 -9.06 12.14
CA VAL A 229 2.00 -8.54 13.09
C VAL A 229 2.32 -9.58 14.17
N ARG A 230 1.31 -10.24 14.75
CA ARG A 230 1.52 -11.30 15.77
C ARG A 230 2.29 -12.47 15.18
N ASN A 231 1.91 -12.91 13.99
CA ASN A 231 2.58 -14.00 13.28
C ASN A 231 4.05 -13.65 13.04
N TYR A 232 4.34 -12.44 12.56
CA TYR A 232 5.72 -12.03 12.35
C TYR A 232 6.55 -11.98 13.64
N PHE A 233 6.03 -11.38 14.72
CA PHE A 233 6.71 -11.34 16.01
C PHE A 233 6.88 -12.70 16.68
N SER A 234 6.11 -13.70 16.28
CA SER A 234 6.32 -15.09 16.71
C SER A 234 7.50 -15.76 15.99
N THR A 235 7.98 -15.19 14.88
CA THR A 235 9.14 -15.73 14.15
C THR A 235 10.46 -15.26 14.76
N PRO A 236 11.55 -16.04 14.60
CA PRO A 236 12.89 -15.61 15.00
C PRO A 236 13.39 -14.32 14.32
N ASN A 237 12.76 -13.91 13.20
CA ASN A 237 13.14 -12.75 12.39
C ASN A 237 12.38 -11.47 12.77
N GLY A 238 11.26 -11.59 13.49
CA GLY A 238 10.43 -10.45 13.86
C GLY A 238 10.83 -9.81 15.17
N LEU A 239 10.91 -10.61 16.24
CA LEU A 239 11.15 -10.14 17.60
C LEU A 239 11.80 -11.23 18.46
N GLN A 240 12.83 -10.87 19.23
CA GLN A 240 13.41 -11.73 20.27
C GLN A 240 13.51 -10.95 21.58
N ILE A 241 12.92 -11.48 22.64
CA ILE A 241 12.99 -10.90 23.99
C ILE A 241 13.79 -11.85 24.87
N ASP A 242 15.04 -11.49 25.14
CA ASP A 242 15.95 -12.22 26.01
C ASP A 242 16.01 -11.56 27.38
N GLN A 243 15.15 -12.03 28.29
CA GLN A 243 15.04 -11.50 29.65
C GLN A 243 16.25 -11.87 30.53
N ASN A 244 16.98 -12.93 30.18
CA ASN A 244 18.15 -13.36 30.96
C ASN A 244 19.33 -12.41 30.76
N ASN A 245 19.52 -11.95 29.52
CA ASN A 245 20.59 -11.03 29.16
C ASN A 245 20.15 -9.55 29.12
N ASN A 246 18.87 -9.28 29.39
CA ASN A 246 18.26 -7.94 29.28
C ASN A 246 18.39 -7.32 27.87
N ILE A 247 18.07 -8.09 26.83
CA ILE A 247 18.17 -7.65 25.43
C ILE A 247 16.83 -7.84 24.72
N VAL A 248 16.39 -6.83 23.98
CA VAL A 248 15.25 -6.91 23.06
C VAL A 248 15.76 -6.69 21.64
N ARG A 249 15.69 -7.73 20.81
CA ARG A 249 16.08 -7.65 19.40
C ARG A 249 14.87 -7.46 18.51
N VAL A 250 14.87 -6.40 17.71
CA VAL A 250 13.78 -6.07 16.81
C VAL A 250 14.21 -6.23 15.36
N SER A 251 13.26 -6.51 14.48
CA SER A 251 13.54 -6.59 13.06
C SER A 251 14.10 -5.27 12.49
N PRO A 252 15.06 -5.30 11.55
CA PRO A 252 15.46 -4.15 10.76
C PRO A 252 14.31 -3.48 9.99
N ILE A 253 13.19 -4.17 9.73
CA ILE A 253 12.04 -3.62 8.97
C ILE A 253 11.62 -2.26 9.50
N PHE A 254 11.59 -2.04 10.82
CA PHE A 254 11.18 -0.75 11.40
C PHE A 254 11.97 0.46 10.91
N ARG A 255 13.17 0.25 10.38
CA ARG A 255 14.07 1.29 9.87
C ARG A 255 14.79 0.90 8.58
N MET A 256 14.31 -0.11 7.89
CA MET A 256 14.91 -0.60 6.66
C MET A 256 14.86 0.47 5.57
N TYR A 257 13.74 1.20 5.52
CA TYR A 257 13.56 2.38 4.69
C TYR A 257 13.12 3.58 5.53
N LYS A 258 13.42 4.78 5.05
CA LYS A 258 13.11 6.03 5.78
C LYS A 258 11.60 6.17 6.05
N TRP A 259 10.76 5.81 5.07
CA TRP A 259 9.31 5.86 5.20
C TRP A 259 8.74 4.86 6.21
N HIS A 260 9.44 3.75 6.51
CA HIS A 260 9.04 2.88 7.62
C HIS A 260 9.22 3.60 8.95
N GLU A 261 10.42 4.14 9.18
CA GLU A 261 10.72 4.85 10.41
C GLU A 261 9.74 6.00 10.62
N ASP A 262 9.46 6.76 9.56
CA ASP A 262 8.48 7.85 9.61
C ASP A 262 7.06 7.37 9.92
N ALA A 263 6.61 6.27 9.32
CA ALA A 263 5.29 5.70 9.59
C ALA A 263 5.14 5.29 11.06
N PHE A 264 6.13 4.59 11.62
CA PHE A 264 6.11 4.20 13.04
C PHE A 264 6.21 5.41 13.97
N VAL A 265 7.13 6.34 13.71
CA VAL A 265 7.31 7.54 14.55
C VAL A 265 6.07 8.42 14.52
N LYS A 266 5.43 8.61 13.36
CA LYS A 266 4.19 9.37 13.24
C LYS A 266 3.06 8.72 14.05
N ALA A 267 2.91 7.40 13.97
CA ALA A 267 1.82 6.68 14.64
C ALA A 267 2.04 6.50 16.15
N TYR A 268 3.29 6.29 16.60
CA TYR A 268 3.59 5.84 17.98
C TYR A 268 4.66 6.66 18.71
N GLY A 269 5.34 7.59 18.05
CA GLY A 269 6.49 8.35 18.61
C GLY A 269 6.13 9.42 19.65
N THR A 270 4.85 9.82 19.75
CA THR A 270 4.37 10.80 20.74
C THR A 270 3.73 10.16 21.98
N ASN A 271 3.65 8.83 22.01
CA ASN A 271 3.04 8.09 23.11
C ASN A 271 3.78 8.30 24.44
N LYS A 272 3.02 8.26 25.55
CA LYS A 272 3.56 8.60 26.87
C LYS A 272 4.46 7.53 27.48
N LEU A 273 4.40 6.30 27.00
CA LEU A 273 5.28 5.20 27.43
C LEU A 273 6.61 5.29 26.69
N PHE A 274 7.71 4.92 27.35
CA PHE A 274 9.08 4.92 26.79
C PHE A 274 9.60 6.33 26.41
N ARG A 275 9.22 7.37 27.17
CA ARG A 275 9.58 8.78 26.90
C ARG A 275 11.08 9.05 27.01
N GLU A 276 11.76 8.25 27.80
CA GLU A 276 13.20 8.26 28.01
C GLU A 276 13.99 7.67 26.83
N ARG A 277 13.31 7.02 25.88
CA ARG A 277 13.91 6.49 24.64
C ARG A 277 13.83 7.51 23.52
N GLU A 278 14.73 7.37 22.55
CA GLU A 278 14.71 8.09 21.28
C GLU A 278 13.38 7.87 20.54
N PRO A 279 12.90 8.83 19.72
CA PRO A 279 11.57 8.78 19.10
C PRO A 279 11.26 7.48 18.35
N VAL A 280 12.24 6.96 17.61
CA VAL A 280 12.10 5.70 16.86
C VAL A 280 11.99 4.48 17.77
N GLU A 281 12.86 4.34 18.77
CA GLU A 281 12.78 3.23 19.73
C GLU A 281 11.49 3.29 20.53
N ARG A 282 11.07 4.49 20.95
CA ARG A 282 9.79 4.71 21.62
C ARG A 282 8.62 4.26 20.76
N ALA A 283 8.61 4.60 19.47
CA ALA A 283 7.57 4.20 18.54
C ALA A 283 7.53 2.67 18.38
N ILE A 284 8.69 2.05 18.15
CA ILE A 284 8.83 0.60 18.02
C ILE A 284 8.30 -0.12 19.27
N LEU A 285 8.72 0.30 20.47
CA LEU A 285 8.28 -0.32 21.73
C LEU A 285 6.78 -0.11 21.99
N ASN A 286 6.24 1.07 21.67
CA ASN A 286 4.80 1.35 21.78
C ASN A 286 3.97 0.53 20.79
N PHE A 287 4.52 0.20 19.64
CA PHE A 287 3.89 -0.73 18.70
C PHE A 287 3.97 -2.17 19.23
N ILE A 288 5.18 -2.66 19.53
CA ILE A 288 5.41 -4.05 19.95
C ILE A 288 4.59 -4.44 21.17
N LYS A 289 4.44 -3.57 22.17
CA LYS A 289 3.72 -3.89 23.43
C LYS A 289 2.29 -4.38 23.19
N ASP A 290 1.65 -4.00 22.09
CA ASP A 290 0.25 -4.34 21.77
C ASP A 290 0.13 -5.70 21.05
N TYR A 291 1.26 -6.25 20.61
CA TYR A 291 1.33 -7.51 19.84
C TYR A 291 2.06 -8.64 20.55
N VAL A 292 2.59 -8.42 21.75
CA VAL A 292 3.26 -9.44 22.57
C VAL A 292 2.38 -9.92 23.74
N SER A 293 2.80 -11.00 24.42
CA SER A 293 2.11 -11.49 25.61
C SER A 293 2.07 -10.43 26.73
N PRO A 294 1.08 -10.48 27.65
CA PRO A 294 1.02 -9.55 28.78
C PRO A 294 2.29 -9.52 29.63
N ALA A 295 2.94 -10.68 29.83
CA ALA A 295 4.21 -10.79 30.55
C ALA A 295 5.34 -10.03 29.82
N ASN A 296 5.46 -10.21 28.50
CA ASN A 296 6.45 -9.48 27.71
C ASN A 296 6.13 -7.98 27.66
N ALA A 297 4.86 -7.59 27.53
CA ALA A 297 4.48 -6.18 27.57
C ALA A 297 4.81 -5.53 28.92
N GLN A 298 4.65 -6.25 30.03
CA GLN A 298 5.07 -5.79 31.36
C GLN A 298 6.59 -5.68 31.46
N TYR A 299 7.34 -6.68 30.98
CA TYR A 299 8.80 -6.63 30.92
C TYR A 299 9.30 -5.43 30.12
N LEU A 300 8.73 -5.18 28.94
CA LEU A 300 9.08 -4.04 28.10
C LEU A 300 8.89 -2.72 28.85
N LYS A 301 7.79 -2.55 29.60
CA LYS A 301 7.51 -1.35 30.41
C LYS A 301 8.51 -1.08 31.54
N GLN A 302 9.28 -2.08 31.98
CA GLN A 302 10.31 -1.88 32.99
C GLN A 302 11.49 -1.05 32.45
N ASN A 303 11.68 -1.07 31.13
CA ASN A 303 12.71 -0.33 30.42
C ASN A 303 14.15 -0.62 30.87
N LYS A 304 14.41 -1.81 31.44
CA LYS A 304 15.72 -2.25 31.94
C LYS A 304 16.45 -3.19 30.97
N TYR A 305 16.48 -2.83 29.69
CA TYR A 305 17.13 -3.63 28.63
C TYR A 305 17.75 -2.74 27.55
N THR A 306 18.63 -3.33 26.74
CA THR A 306 19.12 -2.74 25.50
C THR A 306 18.24 -3.16 24.32
N ILE A 307 18.18 -2.30 23.30
CA ILE A 307 17.56 -2.64 22.01
C ILE A 307 18.67 -2.93 21.02
N GLU A 308 18.55 -4.06 20.33
CA GLU A 308 19.42 -4.44 19.23
C GLU A 308 18.58 -4.71 17.98
N TYR A 309 19.22 -4.68 16.80
CA TYR A 309 18.57 -5.08 15.56
C TYR A 309 19.01 -6.49 15.17
N LEU A 310 18.04 -7.29 14.74
CA LEU A 310 18.30 -8.62 14.20
C LEU A 310 19.12 -8.51 12.90
N LYS A 311 19.90 -9.54 12.58
CA LYS A 311 20.54 -9.64 11.27
C LYS A 311 19.46 -9.93 10.21
N TYR A 312 19.45 -9.17 9.12
CA TYR A 312 18.54 -9.40 8.00
C TYR A 312 19.11 -10.42 7.02
N ASP A 313 18.42 -11.54 6.85
CA ASP A 313 18.73 -12.56 5.85
C ASP A 313 18.01 -12.25 4.52
N TRP A 314 18.82 -11.90 3.52
CA TRP A 314 18.39 -11.51 2.18
C TRP A 314 18.15 -12.70 1.24
N LYS A 315 18.41 -13.93 1.70
CA LYS A 315 18.07 -15.13 0.94
C LYS A 315 16.61 -15.15 0.54
N LEU A 316 16.34 -15.65 -0.66
CA LEU A 316 15.01 -15.84 -1.18
C LEU A 316 14.17 -16.71 -0.23
N ASN A 317 12.93 -16.33 0.03
CA ASN A 317 11.96 -17.12 0.81
C ASN A 317 11.37 -18.29 0.00
N ASP A 318 12.23 -19.08 -0.63
CA ASP A 318 11.84 -20.22 -1.46
C ASP A 318 11.47 -21.43 -0.60
N GLN A 319 10.47 -22.19 -1.04
CA GLN A 319 10.25 -23.53 -0.53
C GLN A 319 11.39 -24.41 -1.03
N GLN A 320 12.20 -24.93 -0.11
CA GLN A 320 13.14 -25.99 -0.48
C GLN A 320 12.30 -27.19 -0.93
N ASN A 321 12.45 -27.61 -2.18
CA ASN A 321 11.85 -28.86 -2.63
C ASN A 321 12.55 -29.99 -1.87
N ASP A 322 11.79 -30.78 -1.13
CA ASP A 322 12.23 -32.11 -0.66
C ASP A 322 12.58 -33.02 -1.85
#